data_AF-A0AAV4HVC3-F1
#
_entry.id   AF-A0AAV4HVC3-F1
#
_cell.length_a   1.000
_cell.length_b   1.000
_cell.length_c   1.000
_cell.angle_alpha   90.00
_cell.angle_beta   90.00
_cell.angle_gamma   90.00
#
_symmetry.space_group_name_H-M   'P 1'
#
loop_
_entity.id
_entity.type
_entity.pdbx_description
1 polymer ?
#
loop_
_entity_poly.entity_id
_entity_poly.type
_entity_poly.pdbx_seq_one_letter_code
_entity_poly.pdbx_strand_id
1 'polypeptide(L)'
;MKTLIKSRTRSSSKTKNSLFLFLNPQTNVQATRVRSLCYLMLVLVIVNTFPMIYILMSDPSQWLNTRPRRVSPFKIHITTQPKATEATTTSIPRLVPKPEGEKLILFLDFPNYYQVDERAGRFGLSQCNDKNPFPQPIKCELTTDYNRFNQSDAVVFYSHGKNNMEDFKFTPKKHLGQTWTFFAAESPEYSSNLVFSSSEFHNKFNSSMTYRTDSEFWHGYVRPERKKTPMDAQQKKQQETELRWAFRNKTRMAAIFVSHCSTSSNRGKYIRQLKKFMDVDVFGRCGHLKCVDRARCDELLAREYKFYLAFENSLCVDYVTEKLLRAMNTMRVVPVVRGGADYSRLFPVNSVIDAGQFFSAYELAHHLNSLAEDEDEWVRMFQWTWNWKMVGSQLPLCQYCYHLYKRNRPGHVHANIHDWWTSGACNKPIDL
;
A
#
# COMPACT_ATOMS: atom_id res chain seq x y z
N MET A 1 -60.67 0.22 11.99
CA MET A 1 -61.89 -0.30 12.66
C MET A 1 -61.54 -0.61 14.12
N LYS A 2 -62.43 -0.32 15.08
CA LYS A 2 -62.34 -0.52 16.56
C LYS A 2 -61.02 -1.14 17.11
N THR A 3 -60.12 -0.39 17.75
CA THR A 3 -60.20 0.16 19.14
C THR A 3 -60.14 -0.90 20.24
N LEU A 4 -59.08 -0.86 21.07
CA LEU A 4 -59.19 -1.10 22.53
C LEU A 4 -58.02 -0.46 23.29
N ILE A 5 -58.32 0.15 24.43
CA ILE A 5 -57.41 0.89 25.31
C ILE A 5 -57.41 0.21 26.68
N LYS A 6 -56.27 0.16 27.39
CA LYS A 6 -56.30 0.10 28.86
C LYS A 6 -55.06 0.71 29.52
N SER A 7 -55.29 1.55 30.51
CA SER A 7 -54.30 2.34 31.23
C SER A 7 -54.54 2.30 32.75
N ARG A 8 -53.48 2.23 33.55
CA ARG A 8 -53.40 2.48 35.01
C ARG A 8 -51.91 2.69 35.33
N THR A 9 -51.39 3.68 36.07
CA THR A 9 -51.81 4.43 37.28
C THR A 9 -52.02 3.51 38.49
N ARG A 10 -51.43 3.73 39.69
CA ARG A 10 -50.71 4.86 40.35
C ARG A 10 -49.55 4.25 41.22
N SER A 11 -48.74 4.90 42.08
CA SER A 11 -48.68 6.24 42.72
C SER A 11 -47.27 6.51 43.35
N SER A 12 -47.16 7.59 44.14
CA SER A 12 -46.08 8.05 45.07
C SER A 12 -45.65 7.02 46.16
N SER A 13 -44.62 7.23 47.02
CA SER A 13 -44.12 8.50 47.61
C SER A 13 -42.68 8.52 48.22
N LYS A 14 -42.22 9.76 48.47
CA LYS A 14 -41.38 10.32 49.59
C LYS A 14 -41.08 9.39 50.81
N THR A 15 -40.04 9.56 51.64
CA THR A 15 -39.35 10.81 52.08
C THR A 15 -37.98 10.59 52.80
N LYS A 16 -37.02 11.53 52.61
CA LYS A 16 -36.08 12.21 53.57
C LYS A 16 -35.25 11.51 54.70
N ASN A 17 -34.10 12.18 54.96
CA ASN A 17 -33.30 12.33 56.22
C ASN A 17 -32.35 11.17 56.61
N SER A 18 -31.02 11.35 56.85
CA SER A 18 -30.22 12.12 57.85
C SER A 18 -29.80 11.22 59.06
N LEU A 19 -28.70 11.38 59.81
CA LEU A 19 -27.58 12.35 59.93
C LEU A 19 -26.33 11.61 60.55
N PHE A 20 -25.06 12.01 60.36
CA PHE A 20 -24.11 12.71 61.29
C PHE A 20 -22.69 12.54 60.63
N LEU A 21 -21.84 13.56 60.44
CA LEU A 21 -20.85 14.19 61.37
C LEU A 21 -19.72 13.22 61.83
N PHE A 22 -18.43 13.60 61.91
CA PHE A 22 -17.81 14.91 62.24
C PHE A 22 -16.45 15.22 61.52
N LEU A 23 -16.14 16.54 61.48
CA LEU A 23 -14.83 17.23 61.61
C LEU A 23 -13.64 17.06 60.61
N ASN A 24 -13.36 18.19 59.92
CA ASN A 24 -12.05 18.76 59.56
C ASN A 24 -11.43 19.47 60.83
N PRO A 25 -10.22 20.10 60.87
CA PRO A 25 -9.48 20.75 59.78
C PRO A 25 -7.92 20.63 59.73
N GLN A 26 -7.37 21.14 58.62
CA GLN A 26 -6.10 21.89 58.38
C GLN A 26 -5.16 22.16 59.60
N THR A 27 -3.82 22.18 59.51
CA THR A 27 -2.88 22.96 58.64
C THR A 27 -1.44 22.40 58.74
N ASN A 28 -0.36 22.82 58.03
CA ASN A 28 -0.06 23.42 56.69
C ASN A 28 1.49 23.71 56.65
N VAL A 29 2.11 23.92 55.47
CA VAL A 29 3.56 24.30 55.26
C VAL A 29 4.54 23.14 55.60
N GLN A 30 5.62 22.80 54.87
CA GLN A 30 6.61 23.58 54.08
C GLN A 30 7.16 22.78 52.87
N ALA A 31 7.96 23.40 52.00
CA ALA A 31 8.52 22.76 50.79
C ALA A 31 10.06 22.81 50.71
N THR A 32 10.69 21.69 50.33
CA THR A 32 12.12 21.62 49.99
C THR A 32 12.40 20.57 48.92
N ARG A 33 13.51 20.72 48.18
CA ARG A 33 13.84 19.96 46.97
C ARG A 33 14.60 18.66 47.30
N VAL A 34 14.21 17.55 46.67
CA VAL A 34 15.17 16.55 46.15
C VAL A 34 14.72 16.14 44.73
N ARG A 35 15.65 16.12 43.78
CA ARG A 35 15.47 15.55 42.43
C ARG A 35 16.17 14.20 42.36
N SER A 36 15.80 13.40 41.36
CA SER A 36 16.47 12.17 40.92
C SER A 36 16.31 10.94 41.82
N LEU A 37 15.44 10.01 41.41
CA LEU A 37 15.69 8.55 41.34
C LEU A 37 14.41 7.77 40.91
N CYS A 38 13.94 8.02 39.68
CA CYS A 38 12.91 7.20 39.00
C CYS A 38 13.24 7.14 37.49
N TYR A 39 14.42 6.61 37.15
CA TYR A 39 14.88 6.46 35.77
C TYR A 39 15.74 5.20 35.58
N LEU A 40 15.29 4.10 36.16
CA LEU A 40 15.77 2.73 35.94
C LEU A 40 14.56 1.78 36.16
N MET A 41 14.61 0.55 35.63
CA MET A 41 13.52 -0.45 35.68
C MET A 41 12.28 -0.18 34.79
N LEU A 42 12.44 0.36 33.58
CA LEU A 42 11.48 0.10 32.48
C LEU A 42 12.13 -0.02 31.09
N VAL A 43 13.33 -0.60 31.02
CA VAL A 43 14.03 -0.91 29.75
C VAL A 43 14.60 -2.32 29.83
N LEU A 44 13.73 -3.34 29.66
CA LEU A 44 14.16 -4.73 29.42
C LEU A 44 13.09 -5.65 28.77
N VAL A 45 11.92 -5.12 28.37
CA VAL A 45 10.95 -5.86 27.55
C VAL A 45 10.45 -4.95 26.42
N ILE A 46 11.14 -5.02 25.27
CA ILE A 46 10.64 -4.91 23.88
C ILE A 46 11.90 -5.06 23.00
N VAL A 47 12.07 -6.25 22.44
CA VAL A 47 13.00 -6.56 21.35
C VAL A 47 12.19 -7.44 20.38
N ASN A 48 12.45 -7.30 19.07
CA ASN A 48 11.75 -8.00 17.98
C ASN A 48 10.28 -7.57 17.73
N THR A 49 10.11 -6.40 17.14
CA THR A 49 9.19 -6.21 15.99
C THR A 49 9.63 -4.98 15.17
N PHE A 50 9.39 -4.98 13.86
CA PHE A 50 9.66 -3.91 12.88
C PHE A 50 11.11 -3.44 12.67
N PRO A 51 11.77 -3.84 11.56
CA PRO A 51 12.81 -3.01 10.94
C PRO A 51 12.15 -1.88 10.14
N MET A 52 12.39 -0.63 10.52
CA MET A 52 11.83 0.55 9.84
C MET A 52 12.43 0.81 8.45
N ILE A 53 11.63 1.43 7.59
CA ILE A 53 12.00 1.79 6.21
C ILE A 53 13.00 2.96 6.24
N TYR A 54 14.09 2.83 5.49
CA TYR A 54 15.06 3.89 5.20
C TYR A 54 15.35 3.94 3.70
N ILE A 55 15.85 5.09 3.23
CA ILE A 55 16.23 5.41 1.85
C ILE A 55 15.05 5.54 0.86
N LEU A 56 14.46 6.74 0.85
CA LEU A 56 14.06 7.42 -0.39
C LEU A 56 14.51 8.89 -0.31
N MET A 57 15.82 9.12 -0.51
CA MET A 57 16.38 10.46 -0.71
C MET A 57 16.98 10.54 -2.10
N SER A 58 16.28 11.22 -3.01
CA SER A 58 16.76 11.56 -4.35
C SER A 58 15.97 12.78 -4.82
N ASP A 59 16.54 13.98 -4.63
CA ASP A 59 15.96 15.22 -5.14
C ASP A 59 16.39 15.42 -6.60
N PRO A 60 15.47 15.48 -7.59
CA PRO A 60 15.84 15.63 -9.00
C PRO A 60 16.40 17.03 -9.38
N SER A 61 16.50 17.98 -8.44
CA SER A 61 16.70 19.40 -8.77
C SER A 61 18.14 19.86 -9.09
N GLN A 62 19.13 18.96 -9.25
CA GLN A 62 20.55 19.35 -9.39
C GLN A 62 21.17 19.19 -10.80
N TRP A 63 20.42 18.72 -11.80
CA TRP A 63 20.92 18.60 -13.19
C TRP A 63 20.16 19.51 -14.16
N LEU A 64 20.50 20.80 -14.18
CA LEU A 64 20.31 21.75 -15.30
C LEU A 64 20.73 23.19 -14.92
N ASN A 65 22.03 23.51 -14.79
CA ASN A 65 22.50 24.91 -14.81
C ASN A 65 24.03 25.11 -14.98
N THR A 66 24.57 24.79 -16.16
CA THR A 66 25.90 25.30 -16.59
C THR A 66 25.87 25.69 -18.08
N ARG A 67 26.24 26.94 -18.38
CA ARG A 67 26.47 27.41 -19.76
C ARG A 67 27.93 27.15 -20.16
N PRO A 68 28.24 26.86 -21.43
CA PRO A 68 29.61 26.59 -21.87
C PRO A 68 30.50 27.83 -21.76
N ARG A 69 31.77 27.63 -21.39
CA ARG A 69 32.86 28.62 -21.52
C ARG A 69 33.91 28.11 -22.51
N ARG A 70 34.63 29.06 -23.12
CA ARG A 70 35.54 28.83 -24.26
C ARG A 70 36.75 27.96 -23.91
N VAL A 71 37.19 27.18 -24.89
CA VAL A 71 38.48 26.48 -24.88
C VAL A 71 39.60 27.45 -25.30
N SER A 72 40.78 27.33 -24.69
CA SER A 72 42.07 27.78 -25.25
C SER A 72 43.19 26.82 -24.79
N PRO A 73 44.36 26.77 -25.45
CA PRO A 73 45.10 25.52 -25.58
C PRO A 73 46.29 25.30 -24.61
N PHE A 74 46.56 24.01 -24.37
CA PHE A 74 47.87 23.38 -24.12
C PHE A 74 48.83 23.93 -23.05
N LYS A 75 49.18 23.02 -22.12
CA LYS A 75 50.58 22.63 -21.88
C LYS A 75 50.63 21.18 -21.44
N ILE A 76 51.43 20.36 -22.13
CA ILE A 76 51.69 18.97 -21.74
C ILE A 76 52.83 18.97 -20.70
N HIS A 77 52.70 18.16 -19.66
CA HIS A 77 53.85 17.69 -18.89
C HIS A 77 54.04 16.20 -19.15
N ILE A 78 55.24 15.86 -19.62
CA ILE A 78 55.65 14.47 -19.82
C ILE A 78 56.13 13.97 -18.45
N THR A 79 55.46 12.97 -17.90
CA THR A 79 55.91 12.23 -16.73
C THR A 79 55.91 10.75 -17.09
N THR A 80 56.93 10.03 -16.63
CA THR A 80 57.34 8.74 -17.17
C THR A 80 56.36 7.60 -16.87
N GLN A 81 56.27 6.63 -17.79
CA GLN A 81 55.48 5.41 -17.61
C GLN A 81 56.04 4.53 -16.47
N PRO A 82 55.19 4.01 -15.58
CA PRO A 82 55.40 2.71 -14.95
C PRO A 82 55.21 1.58 -15.99
N LYS A 83 55.91 0.46 -15.77
CA LYS A 83 55.90 -0.73 -16.64
C LYS A 83 54.49 -1.27 -16.89
N ALA A 84 54.29 -1.90 -18.05
CA ALA A 84 53.14 -2.75 -18.31
C ALA A 84 53.04 -3.86 -17.25
N THR A 85 51.92 -3.89 -16.53
CA THR A 85 51.46 -5.06 -15.78
C THR A 85 50.55 -5.91 -16.66
N GLU A 86 50.50 -7.21 -16.37
CA GLU A 86 49.91 -8.20 -17.25
C GLU A 86 48.40 -8.00 -17.45
N ALA A 87 47.92 -8.28 -18.66
CA ALA A 87 46.51 -8.23 -19.00
C ALA A 87 45.74 -9.23 -18.11
N THR A 88 45.02 -8.72 -17.12
CA THR A 88 44.34 -9.55 -16.13
C THR A 88 43.19 -10.28 -16.81
N THR A 89 43.40 -11.56 -17.11
CA THR A 89 42.43 -12.42 -17.82
C THR A 89 41.10 -12.36 -17.11
N THR A 90 40.13 -11.68 -17.73
CA THR A 90 38.84 -11.38 -17.09
C THR A 90 38.04 -12.67 -17.06
N SER A 91 38.15 -13.40 -15.95
CA SER A 91 37.53 -14.71 -15.79
C SER A 91 36.02 -14.56 -15.93
N ILE A 92 35.47 -15.18 -16.99
CA ILE A 92 34.03 -15.20 -17.24
C ILE A 92 33.35 -15.72 -15.96
N PRO A 93 32.46 -14.94 -15.31
CA PRO A 93 31.88 -15.33 -14.03
C PRO A 93 31.23 -16.71 -14.15
N ARG A 94 31.77 -17.68 -13.41
CA ARG A 94 31.37 -19.08 -13.53
C ARG A 94 29.93 -19.20 -13.07
N LEU A 95 29.01 -19.49 -14.00
CA LEU A 95 27.57 -19.55 -13.74
C LEU A 95 27.30 -20.49 -12.56
N VAL A 96 26.67 -19.97 -11.51
CA VAL A 96 26.26 -20.77 -10.34
C VAL A 96 25.16 -21.74 -10.78
N PRO A 97 25.39 -23.07 -10.78
CA PRO A 97 24.37 -24.04 -11.17
C PRO A 97 23.20 -24.02 -10.19
N LYS A 98 21.97 -24.20 -10.69
CA LYS A 98 20.81 -24.43 -9.83
C LYS A 98 20.99 -25.73 -9.02
N PRO A 99 20.80 -25.73 -7.70
CA PRO A 99 20.85 -26.95 -6.89
C PRO A 99 19.77 -27.97 -7.29
N GLU A 100 20.07 -29.27 -7.14
CA GLU A 100 19.12 -30.33 -7.50
C GLU A 100 17.91 -30.37 -6.54
N GLY A 101 16.71 -30.52 -7.12
CA GLY A 101 15.45 -30.54 -6.38
C GLY A 101 14.91 -29.16 -5.95
N GLU A 102 15.69 -28.09 -6.16
CA GLU A 102 15.35 -26.72 -5.79
C GLU A 102 14.76 -25.93 -6.98
N LYS A 103 13.90 -24.94 -6.69
CA LYS A 103 13.13 -24.19 -7.68
C LYS A 103 13.61 -22.75 -7.81
N LEU A 104 14.31 -22.45 -8.90
CA LEU A 104 14.91 -21.15 -9.14
C LEU A 104 13.93 -20.17 -9.80
N ILE A 105 13.79 -18.99 -9.19
CA ILE A 105 12.89 -17.92 -9.63
C ILE A 105 13.72 -16.68 -9.97
N LEU A 106 13.81 -16.36 -11.27
CA LEU A 106 14.43 -15.13 -11.76
C LEU A 106 13.41 -13.98 -11.77
N PHE A 107 13.70 -12.92 -11.03
CA PHE A 107 13.00 -11.64 -11.11
C PHE A 107 13.72 -10.75 -12.13
N LEU A 108 13.15 -10.63 -13.33
CA LEU A 108 13.77 -9.98 -14.49
C LEU A 108 13.45 -8.49 -14.53
N ASP A 109 14.50 -7.66 -14.56
CA ASP A 109 14.49 -6.19 -14.62
C ASP A 109 13.74 -5.52 -13.45
N PHE A 110 13.74 -6.19 -12.27
CA PHE A 110 13.15 -5.64 -11.05
C PHE A 110 14.05 -4.57 -10.42
N PRO A 111 13.51 -3.37 -10.08
CA PRO A 111 14.27 -2.32 -9.42
C PRO A 111 14.56 -2.64 -7.96
N ASN A 112 15.73 -2.19 -7.47
CA ASN A 112 16.31 -2.54 -6.17
C ASN A 112 15.38 -2.36 -4.95
N TYR A 113 14.37 -1.48 -5.01
CA TYR A 113 13.47 -1.24 -3.89
C TYR A 113 12.58 -2.44 -3.54
N TYR A 114 12.32 -3.36 -4.48
CA TYR A 114 11.68 -4.66 -4.19
C TYR A 114 12.57 -5.59 -3.36
N GLN A 115 13.87 -5.30 -3.20
CA GLN A 115 14.82 -6.04 -2.36
C GLN A 115 14.81 -7.57 -2.61
N VAL A 116 14.75 -7.97 -3.88
CA VAL A 116 14.79 -9.37 -4.31
C VAL A 116 16.23 -9.91 -4.28
N ASP A 117 16.76 -10.10 -3.07
CA ASP A 117 18.04 -10.75 -2.80
C ASP A 117 17.88 -11.65 -1.56
N GLU A 118 18.32 -12.90 -1.66
CA GLU A 118 18.30 -13.85 -0.55
C GLU A 118 19.20 -13.40 0.60
N ARG A 119 20.34 -12.77 0.28
CA ARG A 119 21.28 -12.24 1.27
C ARG A 119 20.72 -11.07 2.07
N ALA A 120 19.62 -10.45 1.62
CA ALA A 120 18.91 -9.44 2.39
C ALA A 120 18.05 -10.03 3.53
N GLY A 121 17.75 -11.33 3.53
CA GLY A 121 17.05 -12.06 4.61
C GLY A 121 15.60 -11.66 4.91
N ARG A 122 15.08 -10.59 4.29
CA ARG A 122 13.76 -9.99 4.61
C ARG A 122 12.55 -10.70 4.00
N PHE A 123 12.76 -11.50 2.96
CA PHE A 123 11.71 -12.24 2.25
C PHE A 123 11.92 -13.76 2.32
N GLY A 124 12.42 -14.26 3.46
CA GLY A 124 12.86 -15.64 3.62
C GLY A 124 11.85 -16.68 3.15
N LEU A 125 12.17 -17.39 2.07
CA LEU A 125 11.41 -18.56 1.59
C LEU A 125 11.51 -19.75 2.54
N SER A 126 12.46 -19.73 3.47
CA SER A 126 12.59 -20.67 4.59
C SER A 126 11.29 -20.82 5.39
N GLN A 127 10.66 -19.70 5.79
CA GLN A 127 9.41 -19.67 6.56
C GLN A 127 8.20 -20.23 5.80
N CYS A 128 8.33 -20.49 4.49
CA CYS A 128 7.29 -21.16 3.72
C CYS A 128 7.18 -22.66 4.06
N ASN A 129 8.15 -23.23 4.78
CA ASN A 129 8.04 -24.60 5.27
C ASN A 129 7.08 -24.74 6.48
N ASP A 130 6.91 -23.69 7.29
CA ASP A 130 5.98 -23.63 8.44
C ASP A 130 4.52 -23.96 8.09
N LYS A 131 4.14 -23.80 6.81
CA LYS A 131 2.79 -24.04 6.27
C LYS A 131 2.83 -24.80 4.95
N ASN A 132 3.85 -25.63 4.76
CA ASN A 132 4.06 -26.41 3.56
C ASN A 132 2.88 -27.38 3.30
N PRO A 133 2.21 -27.32 2.13
CA PRO A 133 1.15 -28.26 1.78
C PRO A 133 1.69 -29.58 1.15
N PHE A 134 3.01 -29.75 1.02
CA PHE A 134 3.64 -30.92 0.40
C PHE A 134 4.28 -31.87 1.43
N PRO A 135 4.39 -33.19 1.14
CA PRO A 135 5.01 -34.16 2.05
C PRO A 135 6.53 -34.02 2.24
N GLN A 136 7.19 -33.14 1.47
CA GLN A 136 8.62 -32.92 1.50
C GLN A 136 8.91 -31.42 1.60
N PRO A 137 10.01 -30.99 2.27
CA PRO A 137 10.38 -29.58 2.35
C PRO A 137 10.50 -28.94 0.97
N ILE A 138 9.85 -27.79 0.80
CA ILE A 138 9.99 -26.98 -0.42
C ILE A 138 11.20 -26.07 -0.31
N LYS A 139 11.93 -25.94 -1.42
CA LYS A 139 13.09 -25.05 -1.56
C LYS A 139 12.96 -24.24 -2.84
N CYS A 140 12.83 -22.93 -2.71
CA CYS A 140 12.88 -22.02 -3.85
C CYS A 140 14.01 -21.02 -3.64
N GLU A 141 14.72 -20.70 -4.72
CA GLU A 141 15.82 -19.74 -4.75
C GLU A 141 15.36 -18.47 -5.50
N LEU A 142 15.64 -17.28 -4.97
CA LEU A 142 15.39 -16.01 -5.65
C LEU A 142 16.66 -15.47 -6.30
N THR A 143 16.56 -14.97 -7.52
CA THR A 143 17.70 -14.31 -8.18
C THR A 143 17.27 -13.17 -9.10
N THR A 144 18.18 -12.23 -9.32
CA THR A 144 18.11 -11.19 -10.36
C THR A 144 19.21 -11.35 -11.42
N ASP A 145 19.99 -12.43 -11.36
CA ASP A 145 21.08 -12.70 -12.30
C ASP A 145 20.56 -13.21 -13.65
N TYR A 146 20.70 -12.36 -14.67
CA TYR A 146 20.41 -12.60 -16.09
C TYR A 146 20.98 -13.91 -16.61
N ASN A 147 22.19 -14.25 -16.18
CA ASN A 147 22.88 -15.42 -16.71
C ASN A 147 22.18 -16.73 -16.31
N ARG A 148 21.33 -16.69 -15.27
CA ARG A 148 20.58 -17.84 -14.75
C ARG A 148 19.21 -18.04 -15.40
N PHE A 149 18.83 -17.21 -16.38
CA PHE A 149 17.54 -17.32 -17.10
C PHE A 149 17.26 -18.72 -17.63
N ASN A 150 18.24 -19.37 -18.27
CA ASN A 150 18.06 -20.69 -18.91
C ASN A 150 17.88 -21.85 -17.91
N GLN A 151 18.30 -21.68 -16.65
CA GLN A 151 18.17 -22.71 -15.60
C GLN A 151 17.01 -22.45 -14.63
N SER A 152 16.38 -21.27 -14.72
CA SER A 152 15.28 -20.86 -13.83
C SER A 152 13.99 -21.62 -14.16
N ASP A 153 13.36 -22.21 -13.14
CA ASP A 153 12.03 -22.85 -13.26
C ASP A 153 10.93 -21.80 -13.50
N ALA A 154 11.17 -20.56 -13.05
CA ALA A 154 10.27 -19.45 -13.28
C ALA A 154 11.01 -18.15 -13.61
N VAL A 155 10.41 -17.35 -14.48
CA VAL A 155 10.84 -15.97 -14.78
C VAL A 155 9.67 -15.03 -14.55
N VAL A 156 9.86 -14.05 -13.67
CA VAL A 156 8.91 -12.98 -13.38
C VAL A 156 9.35 -11.73 -14.15
N PHE A 157 8.49 -11.19 -15.02
CA PHE A 157 8.79 -10.05 -15.88
C PHE A 157 8.17 -8.76 -15.31
N TYR A 158 9.00 -7.75 -15.08
CA TYR A 158 8.56 -6.45 -14.56
C TYR A 158 7.93 -5.58 -15.67
N SER A 159 6.60 -5.38 -15.63
CA SER A 159 5.85 -4.58 -16.62
C SER A 159 6.39 -3.16 -16.82
N HIS A 160 6.76 -2.49 -15.73
CA HIS A 160 7.32 -1.13 -15.67
C HIS A 160 8.79 -1.01 -16.11
N GLY A 161 9.41 -2.11 -16.52
CA GLY A 161 10.82 -2.13 -16.88
C GLY A 161 11.07 -1.63 -18.30
N LYS A 162 11.52 -2.56 -19.13
CA LYS A 162 12.06 -2.35 -20.47
C LYS A 162 10.96 -2.20 -21.50
N ASN A 163 10.97 -1.10 -22.25
CA ASN A 163 9.87 -0.75 -23.16
C ASN A 163 10.10 -1.24 -24.60
N ASN A 164 11.33 -1.62 -24.94
CA ASN A 164 11.71 -2.13 -26.25
C ASN A 164 12.37 -3.52 -26.14
N MET A 165 12.34 -4.30 -27.21
CA MET A 165 13.04 -5.60 -27.26
C MET A 165 14.57 -5.43 -27.15
N GLU A 166 15.12 -4.35 -27.69
CA GLU A 166 16.55 -4.01 -27.68
C GLU A 166 17.11 -3.75 -26.26
N ASP A 167 16.25 -3.35 -25.32
CA ASP A 167 16.64 -3.14 -23.93
C ASP A 167 17.04 -4.48 -23.25
N PHE A 168 16.52 -5.62 -23.75
CA PHE A 168 16.80 -6.94 -23.19
C PHE A 168 18.20 -7.42 -23.62
N LYS A 169 18.99 -7.94 -22.65
CA LYS A 169 20.36 -8.44 -22.91
C LYS A 169 20.42 -9.60 -23.92
N PHE A 170 19.29 -10.24 -24.18
CA PHE A 170 19.05 -11.27 -25.18
C PHE A 170 17.54 -11.34 -25.44
N THR A 171 17.10 -11.70 -26.65
CA THR A 171 15.68 -12.00 -26.92
C THR A 171 15.22 -13.16 -26.01
N PRO A 172 14.24 -12.97 -25.10
CA PRO A 172 13.86 -14.03 -24.16
C PRO A 172 13.27 -15.24 -24.89
N LYS A 173 13.78 -16.46 -24.61
CA LYS A 173 13.28 -17.71 -25.18
C LYS A 173 12.80 -18.65 -24.07
N LYS A 174 11.50 -18.92 -24.04
CA LYS A 174 10.86 -19.75 -23.01
C LYS A 174 11.24 -21.22 -23.17
N HIS A 175 11.85 -21.80 -22.14
CA HIS A 175 12.21 -23.23 -22.12
C HIS A 175 11.03 -24.12 -21.70
N LEU A 176 11.10 -25.42 -22.03
CA LEU A 176 10.09 -26.39 -21.63
C LEU A 176 10.05 -26.52 -20.10
N GLY A 177 8.84 -26.48 -19.52
CA GLY A 177 8.64 -26.51 -18.06
C GLY A 177 8.91 -25.19 -17.33
N GLN A 178 9.43 -24.15 -18.01
CA GLN A 178 9.65 -22.84 -17.42
C GLN A 178 8.34 -22.04 -17.33
N THR A 179 8.01 -21.52 -16.15
CA THR A 179 6.85 -20.65 -15.93
C THR A 179 7.23 -19.20 -16.21
N TRP A 180 6.51 -18.53 -17.12
CA TRP A 180 6.62 -17.07 -17.30
C TRP A 180 5.45 -16.38 -16.61
N THR A 181 5.78 -15.41 -15.76
CA THR A 181 4.82 -14.64 -14.95
C THR A 181 4.94 -13.16 -15.24
N PHE A 182 3.83 -12.51 -15.56
CA PHE A 182 3.76 -11.05 -15.76
C PHE A 182 3.51 -10.35 -14.41
N PHE A 183 4.30 -9.34 -14.07
CA PHE A 183 4.18 -8.63 -12.80
C PHE A 183 3.86 -7.14 -12.99
N ALA A 184 2.86 -6.63 -12.26
CA ALA A 184 2.48 -5.22 -12.30
C ALA A 184 1.95 -4.70 -10.95
N ALA A 185 2.41 -3.51 -10.57
CA ALA A 185 2.01 -2.83 -9.33
C ALA A 185 1.17 -1.56 -9.58
N GLU A 186 1.63 -0.61 -10.42
CA GLU A 186 0.75 0.49 -10.89
C GLU A 186 -0.21 0.03 -12.01
N SER A 187 -1.32 0.74 -12.13
CA SER A 187 -2.35 0.60 -13.16
C SER A 187 -1.83 0.56 -14.61
N PRO A 188 -2.55 -0.10 -15.56
CA PRO A 188 -2.23 -0.15 -16.99
C PRO A 188 -1.87 1.19 -17.64
N GLU A 189 -2.51 2.30 -17.24
CA GLU A 189 -2.18 3.68 -17.70
C GLU A 189 -0.71 4.08 -17.49
N TYR A 190 0.00 3.43 -16.57
CA TYR A 190 1.42 3.64 -16.26
C TYR A 190 2.27 2.36 -16.41
N SER A 191 1.67 1.23 -16.81
CA SER A 191 2.34 -0.08 -16.96
C SER A 191 2.02 -0.79 -18.27
N SER A 192 1.34 -0.12 -19.21
CA SER A 192 1.16 -0.55 -20.60
C SER A 192 2.50 -0.49 -21.31
N ASN A 193 3.13 -1.65 -21.44
CA ASN A 193 4.44 -1.80 -22.05
C ASN A 193 4.31 -2.67 -23.31
N LEU A 194 4.48 -2.02 -24.45
CA LEU A 194 4.24 -2.59 -25.79
C LEU A 194 5.22 -3.72 -26.17
N VAL A 195 6.32 -3.91 -25.43
CA VAL A 195 7.19 -5.08 -25.68
C VAL A 195 6.42 -6.39 -25.43
N PHE A 196 5.45 -6.39 -24.52
CA PHE A 196 4.67 -7.60 -24.19
C PHE A 196 3.50 -7.88 -25.17
N SER A 197 3.22 -6.99 -26.12
CA SER A 197 2.34 -7.24 -27.28
C SER A 197 3.11 -7.70 -28.52
N SER A 198 4.38 -8.13 -28.37
CA SER A 198 5.19 -8.66 -29.47
C SER A 198 5.05 -10.19 -29.59
N SER A 199 5.30 -10.71 -30.81
CA SER A 199 5.08 -12.13 -31.12
C SER A 199 5.94 -13.10 -30.30
N GLU A 200 7.08 -12.62 -29.80
CA GLU A 200 8.01 -13.30 -28.91
C GLU A 200 7.37 -13.64 -27.55
N PHE A 201 6.47 -12.77 -27.06
CA PHE A 201 5.77 -12.91 -25.79
C PHE A 201 4.37 -13.53 -25.90
N HIS A 202 3.80 -13.57 -27.10
CA HIS A 202 2.52 -14.22 -27.36
C HIS A 202 2.54 -15.70 -26.99
N ASN A 203 1.48 -16.14 -26.31
CA ASN A 203 1.31 -17.48 -25.75
C ASN A 203 2.44 -17.95 -24.81
N LYS A 204 3.23 -17.04 -24.22
CA LYS A 204 4.32 -17.42 -23.29
C LYS A 204 3.92 -17.33 -21.82
N PHE A 205 3.11 -16.37 -21.41
CA PHE A 205 2.75 -16.17 -20.01
C PHE A 205 1.72 -17.19 -19.52
N ASN A 206 2.08 -17.94 -18.48
CA ASN A 206 1.20 -18.91 -17.80
C ASN A 206 0.52 -18.36 -16.55
N SER A 207 1.03 -17.24 -16.04
CA SER A 207 0.75 -16.75 -14.70
C SER A 207 0.90 -15.22 -14.69
N SER A 208 0.25 -14.60 -13.71
CA SER A 208 0.20 -13.16 -13.52
C SER A 208 0.27 -12.84 -12.03
N MET A 209 1.12 -11.89 -11.66
CA MET A 209 1.34 -11.43 -10.29
C MET A 209 1.05 -9.93 -10.20
N THR A 210 -0.21 -9.57 -9.99
CA THR A 210 -0.67 -8.18 -10.04
C THR A 210 -1.71 -7.90 -8.95
N TYR A 211 -2.12 -6.64 -8.80
CA TYR A 211 -3.17 -6.25 -7.86
C TYR A 211 -4.59 -6.73 -8.27
N ARG A 212 -4.82 -7.13 -9.53
CA ARG A 212 -6.15 -7.57 -10.01
C ARG A 212 -6.57 -8.90 -9.36
N THR A 213 -7.87 -9.06 -9.12
CA THR A 213 -8.44 -10.27 -8.50
C THR A 213 -8.58 -11.46 -9.45
N ASP A 214 -8.41 -11.26 -10.77
CA ASP A 214 -8.31 -12.33 -11.77
C ASP A 214 -6.87 -12.83 -12.00
N SER A 215 -5.87 -12.29 -11.28
CA SER A 215 -4.49 -12.77 -11.36
C SER A 215 -4.27 -14.04 -10.54
N GLU A 216 -3.51 -15.04 -11.04
CA GLU A 216 -3.19 -16.25 -10.25
C GLU A 216 -2.49 -15.90 -8.93
N PHE A 217 -1.66 -14.85 -8.91
CA PHE A 217 -0.97 -14.36 -7.72
C PHE A 217 -1.36 -12.92 -7.39
N TRP A 218 -2.28 -12.76 -6.44
CA TRP A 218 -2.65 -11.42 -5.97
C TRP A 218 -1.49 -10.73 -5.24
N HIS A 219 -1.12 -9.55 -5.74
CA HIS A 219 -0.13 -8.64 -5.17
C HIS A 219 -0.66 -7.19 -5.25
N GLY A 220 -1.71 -6.89 -4.47
CA GLY A 220 -2.24 -5.54 -4.31
C GLY A 220 -1.72 -4.85 -3.05
N TYR A 221 -2.01 -3.55 -2.92
CA TYR A 221 -1.51 -2.74 -1.80
C TYR A 221 -2.28 -2.95 -0.51
N VAL A 222 -3.58 -3.28 -0.61
CA VAL A 222 -4.48 -3.45 0.54
C VAL A 222 -5.58 -4.45 0.20
N ARG A 223 -5.92 -5.30 1.16
CA ARG A 223 -7.17 -6.09 1.17
C ARG A 223 -7.69 -6.28 2.60
N PRO A 224 -9.01 -6.44 2.79
CA PRO A 224 -9.56 -6.84 4.07
C PRO A 224 -9.28 -8.33 4.34
N GLU A 225 -9.01 -8.67 5.59
CA GLU A 225 -9.03 -10.04 6.12
C GLU A 225 -9.90 -10.08 7.37
N ARG A 226 -10.76 -11.09 7.52
CA ARG A 226 -11.55 -11.27 8.75
C ARG A 226 -10.62 -11.51 9.93
N LYS A 227 -10.88 -10.85 11.06
CA LYS A 227 -10.16 -11.12 12.31
C LYS A 227 -10.52 -12.52 12.80
N LYS A 228 -9.52 -13.31 13.22
CA LYS A 228 -9.73 -14.59 13.92
C LYS A 228 -10.56 -14.41 15.20
N THR A 229 -10.31 -13.31 15.90
CA THR A 229 -11.07 -12.86 17.07
C THR A 229 -11.63 -11.47 16.76
N PRO A 230 -12.95 -11.35 16.48
CA PRO A 230 -13.62 -10.06 16.38
C PRO A 230 -13.56 -9.27 17.70
N MET A 231 -13.82 -7.97 17.65
CA MET A 231 -13.85 -7.13 18.86
C MET A 231 -15.01 -7.53 19.80
N ASP A 232 -14.69 -7.61 21.10
CA ASP A 232 -15.68 -7.80 22.16
C ASP A 232 -16.52 -6.53 22.43
N ALA A 233 -17.51 -6.62 23.32
CA ALA A 233 -18.42 -5.51 23.62
C ALA A 233 -17.73 -4.31 24.30
N GLN A 234 -16.70 -4.53 25.12
CA GLN A 234 -15.95 -3.47 25.79
C GLN A 234 -15.02 -2.76 24.80
N GLN A 235 -14.34 -3.51 23.93
CA GLN A 235 -13.51 -2.96 22.86
C GLN A 235 -14.34 -2.10 21.89
N LYS A 236 -15.52 -2.55 21.49
CA LYS A 236 -16.45 -1.76 20.66
C LYS A 236 -16.86 -0.45 21.33
N LYS A 237 -17.31 -0.53 22.59
CA LYS A 237 -17.73 0.65 23.37
C LYS A 237 -16.59 1.65 23.58
N GLN A 238 -15.37 1.17 23.83
CA GLN A 238 -14.18 2.02 23.89
C GLN A 238 -13.93 2.72 22.55
N GLN A 239 -13.92 1.96 21.44
CA GLN A 239 -13.68 2.53 20.12
C GLN A 239 -14.73 3.58 19.74
N GLU A 240 -16.02 3.33 19.98
CA GLU A 240 -17.08 4.32 19.75
C GLU A 240 -16.88 5.58 20.60
N THR A 241 -16.46 5.43 21.86
CA THR A 241 -16.15 6.58 22.73
C THR A 241 -14.98 7.41 22.19
N GLU A 242 -13.91 6.76 21.74
CA GLU A 242 -12.75 7.42 21.11
C GLU A 242 -13.10 8.10 19.79
N LEU A 243 -13.95 7.47 18.96
CA LEU A 243 -14.38 8.02 17.67
C LEU A 243 -15.31 9.21 17.84
N ARG A 244 -16.24 9.20 18.80
CA ARG A 244 -17.08 10.35 19.15
C ARG A 244 -16.25 11.52 19.68
N TRP A 245 -15.28 11.24 20.55
CA TRP A 245 -14.32 12.26 20.99
C TRP A 245 -13.52 12.82 19.80
N ALA A 246 -13.08 11.98 18.87
CA ALA A 246 -12.37 12.44 17.68
C ALA A 246 -13.26 13.29 16.76
N PHE A 247 -14.51 12.88 16.51
CA PHE A 247 -15.48 13.62 15.67
C PHE A 247 -15.70 15.06 16.15
N ARG A 248 -15.85 15.24 17.48
CA ARG A 248 -16.07 16.55 18.11
C ARG A 248 -14.86 17.48 18.10
N ASN A 249 -13.65 16.92 18.01
CA ASN A 249 -12.39 17.69 18.00
C ASN A 249 -11.78 17.88 16.60
N LYS A 250 -12.38 17.28 15.55
CA LYS A 250 -11.95 17.45 14.16
C LYS A 250 -12.49 18.75 13.57
N THR A 251 -11.56 19.68 13.30
CA THR A 251 -11.85 21.03 12.80
C THR A 251 -11.77 21.16 11.27
N ARG A 252 -11.32 20.13 10.55
CA ARG A 252 -11.14 20.16 9.09
C ARG A 252 -11.99 19.10 8.39
N MET A 253 -12.44 19.45 7.18
CA MET A 253 -13.27 18.59 6.34
C MET A 253 -12.47 17.45 5.70
N ALA A 254 -11.85 17.68 4.54
CA ALA A 254 -11.12 16.65 3.80
C ALA A 254 -9.66 17.02 3.53
N ALA A 255 -8.79 16.00 3.42
CA ALA A 255 -7.44 16.16 2.91
C ALA A 255 -7.09 15.13 1.83
N ILE A 256 -6.16 15.51 0.95
CA ILE A 256 -5.53 14.64 -0.04
C ILE A 256 -4.03 14.92 -0.13
N PHE A 257 -3.24 13.87 -0.37
CA PHE A 257 -1.78 13.95 -0.46
C PHE A 257 -1.34 13.40 -1.81
N VAL A 258 -0.97 14.29 -2.72
CA VAL A 258 -0.76 13.98 -4.15
C VAL A 258 0.45 14.72 -4.70
N SER A 259 1.28 13.95 -5.42
CA SER A 259 2.51 14.43 -6.05
C SER A 259 2.57 14.17 -7.55
N HIS A 260 1.55 13.50 -8.12
CA HIS A 260 1.36 13.30 -9.55
C HIS A 260 0.04 13.97 -9.97
N CYS A 261 0.13 15.02 -10.79
CA CYS A 261 -0.94 16.01 -10.94
C CYS A 261 -1.70 15.87 -12.26
N SER A 262 -0.97 15.69 -13.38
CA SER A 262 -1.57 15.19 -14.62
C SER A 262 -1.88 13.70 -14.44
N THR A 263 -3.13 13.29 -14.66
CA THR A 263 -3.64 11.96 -14.30
C THR A 263 -4.75 11.57 -15.28
N SER A 264 -4.75 10.31 -15.74
CA SER A 264 -5.80 9.79 -16.64
C SER A 264 -7.18 9.83 -15.99
N SER A 265 -7.24 9.58 -14.67
CA SER A 265 -8.44 9.75 -13.85
C SER A 265 -8.95 11.20 -13.75
N ASN A 266 -8.22 12.18 -14.29
CA ASN A 266 -8.47 13.61 -14.17
C ASN A 266 -8.68 14.08 -12.71
N ARG A 267 -8.10 13.37 -11.73
CA ARG A 267 -8.21 13.63 -10.28
C ARG A 267 -8.07 15.11 -9.91
N GLY A 268 -7.11 15.80 -10.53
CA GLY A 268 -6.89 17.24 -10.30
C GLY A 268 -8.03 18.17 -10.78
N LYS A 269 -8.84 17.77 -11.77
CA LYS A 269 -10.06 18.49 -12.16
C LYS A 269 -11.19 18.22 -11.16
N TYR A 270 -11.44 16.95 -10.83
CA TYR A 270 -12.48 16.55 -9.89
C TYR A 270 -12.34 17.25 -8.53
N ILE A 271 -11.12 17.33 -7.99
CA ILE A 271 -10.83 18.05 -6.73
C ILE A 271 -11.13 19.55 -6.84
N ARG A 272 -10.96 20.18 -8.01
CA ARG A 272 -11.33 21.59 -8.22
C ARG A 272 -12.85 21.82 -8.32
N GLN A 273 -13.63 20.81 -8.71
CA GLN A 273 -15.08 20.86 -8.60
C GLN A 273 -15.52 20.68 -7.14
N LEU A 274 -14.98 19.66 -6.46
CA LEU A 274 -15.26 19.36 -5.05
C LEU A 274 -14.97 20.56 -4.12
N LYS A 275 -13.86 21.27 -4.36
CA LYS A 275 -13.46 22.50 -3.64
C LYS A 275 -14.39 23.71 -3.82
N LYS A 276 -15.43 23.63 -4.66
CA LYS A 276 -16.49 24.67 -4.74
C LYS A 276 -17.56 24.52 -3.66
N PHE A 277 -17.63 23.34 -3.03
CA PHE A 277 -18.78 22.93 -2.21
C PHE A 277 -18.37 22.37 -0.83
N MET A 278 -17.09 22.04 -0.63
CA MET A 278 -16.52 21.66 0.66
C MET A 278 -15.03 22.02 0.74
N ASP A 279 -14.50 22.14 1.96
CA ASP A 279 -13.06 22.34 2.16
C ASP A 279 -12.25 21.06 1.89
N VAL A 280 -11.21 21.21 1.05
CA VAL A 280 -10.25 20.15 0.75
C VAL A 280 -8.83 20.71 0.79
N ASP A 281 -8.03 20.24 1.75
CA ASP A 281 -6.62 20.57 1.88
C ASP A 281 -5.76 19.64 0.98
N VAL A 282 -4.93 20.24 0.13
CA VAL A 282 -4.14 19.52 -0.88
C VAL A 282 -2.65 19.61 -0.53
N PHE A 283 -2.10 18.46 -0.12
CA PHE A 283 -0.70 18.28 0.25
C PHE A 283 0.14 17.69 -0.90
N GLY A 284 1.40 18.09 -0.98
CA GLY A 284 2.36 17.58 -1.98
C GLY A 284 2.46 18.45 -3.23
N ARG A 285 3.14 17.96 -4.27
CA ARG A 285 3.47 18.75 -5.49
C ARG A 285 2.25 19.30 -6.25
N CYS A 286 1.03 18.82 -5.97
CA CYS A 286 -0.20 19.29 -6.60
C CYS A 286 -0.99 20.32 -5.77
N GLY A 287 -0.42 20.83 -4.67
CA GLY A 287 -1.04 21.84 -3.82
C GLY A 287 0.02 22.67 -3.07
N HIS A 288 -0.43 23.53 -2.16
CA HIS A 288 0.45 24.45 -1.43
C HIS A 288 0.93 23.89 -0.08
N LEU A 289 0.25 22.89 0.48
CA LEU A 289 0.61 22.29 1.76
C LEU A 289 1.71 21.24 1.59
N LYS A 290 2.63 21.18 2.55
CA LYS A 290 3.77 20.27 2.52
C LYS A 290 3.61 19.14 3.54
N CYS A 291 3.93 17.93 3.13
CA CYS A 291 4.11 16.78 4.00
C CYS A 291 5.56 16.34 3.92
N VAL A 292 6.34 16.64 4.97
CA VAL A 292 7.79 16.30 5.03
C VAL A 292 8.01 15.01 5.80
N ASP A 293 7.32 14.86 6.94
CA ASP A 293 7.33 13.66 7.78
C ASP A 293 6.00 12.92 7.62
N ARG A 294 6.03 11.73 7.01
CA ARG A 294 4.83 10.93 6.73
C ARG A 294 4.09 10.55 8.02
N ALA A 295 4.79 10.19 9.10
CA ALA A 295 4.16 9.76 10.34
C ALA A 295 3.42 10.93 11.00
N ARG A 296 4.02 12.14 11.03
CA ARG A 296 3.32 13.36 11.50
C ARG A 296 2.13 13.73 10.63
N CYS A 297 2.21 13.49 9.31
CA CYS A 297 1.07 13.70 8.43
C CYS A 297 -0.06 12.68 8.67
N ASP A 298 0.26 11.47 9.09
CA ASP A 298 -0.72 10.42 9.40
C ASP A 298 -1.38 10.67 10.77
N GLU A 299 -0.63 11.20 11.74
CA GLU A 299 -1.17 11.75 13.00
C GLU A 299 -2.08 12.97 12.73
N LEU A 300 -1.64 13.90 11.88
CA LEU A 300 -2.42 15.08 11.47
C LEU A 300 -3.76 14.68 10.85
N LEU A 301 -3.78 13.63 10.02
CA LEU A 301 -5.01 13.04 9.47
C LEU A 301 -5.89 12.42 10.55
N ALA A 302 -5.31 11.60 11.45
CA ALA A 302 -6.03 11.03 12.59
C ALA A 302 -6.66 12.09 13.50
N ARG A 303 -6.01 13.24 13.67
CA ARG A 303 -6.41 14.31 14.59
C ARG A 303 -7.39 15.29 13.97
N GLU A 304 -7.05 15.96 12.87
CA GLU A 304 -7.75 17.19 12.44
C GLU A 304 -8.85 16.97 11.40
N TYR A 305 -8.77 15.92 10.56
CA TYR A 305 -9.66 15.76 9.39
C TYR A 305 -10.77 14.73 9.61
N LYS A 306 -12.00 15.04 9.13
CA LYS A 306 -13.10 14.07 9.08
C LYS A 306 -12.94 13.07 7.93
N PHE A 307 -12.39 13.49 6.80
CA PHE A 307 -12.25 12.68 5.58
C PHE A 307 -10.84 12.66 4.97
N TYR A 308 -10.49 11.56 4.31
CA TYR A 308 -9.29 11.43 3.47
C TYR A 308 -9.68 10.99 2.06
N LEU A 309 -9.29 11.76 1.05
CA LEU A 309 -9.60 11.45 -0.35
C LEU A 309 -8.54 10.49 -0.92
N ALA A 310 -8.79 9.20 -0.84
CA ALA A 310 -8.00 8.13 -1.45
C ALA A 310 -8.28 8.02 -2.97
N PHE A 311 -8.11 9.13 -3.69
CA PHE A 311 -8.40 9.22 -5.12
C PHE A 311 -7.20 8.76 -5.95
N GLU A 312 -7.42 7.85 -6.89
CA GLU A 312 -6.37 7.22 -7.68
C GLU A 312 -5.90 8.06 -8.88
N ASN A 313 -4.70 7.75 -9.37
CA ASN A 313 -4.12 8.32 -10.59
C ASN A 313 -4.81 7.82 -11.88
N SER A 314 -5.49 6.67 -11.79
CA SER A 314 -6.14 5.96 -12.91
C SER A 314 -7.45 5.32 -12.43
N LEU A 315 -8.48 5.25 -13.28
CA LEU A 315 -9.75 4.59 -12.94
C LEU A 315 -9.79 3.15 -13.51
N CYS A 316 -8.94 2.27 -12.99
CA CYS A 316 -8.77 0.92 -13.52
C CYS A 316 -9.40 -0.17 -12.63
N VAL A 317 -9.82 -1.27 -13.26
CA VAL A 317 -10.41 -2.45 -12.60
C VAL A 317 -9.51 -2.93 -11.48
N ASP A 318 -10.09 -3.17 -10.30
CA ASP A 318 -9.44 -3.59 -9.04
C ASP A 318 -8.28 -2.69 -8.52
N TYR A 319 -8.01 -1.53 -9.15
CA TYR A 319 -6.86 -0.70 -8.79
C TYR A 319 -7.09 0.13 -7.52
N VAL A 320 -6.48 -0.31 -6.43
CA VAL A 320 -6.57 0.32 -5.10
C VAL A 320 -5.20 0.26 -4.42
N THR A 321 -4.61 1.41 -4.10
CA THR A 321 -3.19 1.47 -3.69
C THR A 321 -2.95 1.82 -2.21
N GLU A 322 -1.71 2.19 -1.86
CA GLU A 322 -1.31 2.71 -0.55
C GLU A 322 -2.14 3.90 -0.06
N LYS A 323 -2.86 4.59 -0.96
CA LYS A 323 -3.74 5.73 -0.65
C LYS A 323 -4.89 5.29 0.26
N LEU A 324 -5.56 4.19 -0.07
CA LEU A 324 -6.61 3.64 0.80
C LEU A 324 -6.02 2.96 2.03
N LEU A 325 -4.92 2.20 1.87
CA LEU A 325 -4.21 1.56 2.99
C LEU A 325 -3.88 2.57 4.10
N ARG A 326 -3.44 3.77 3.71
CA ARG A 326 -3.09 4.86 4.61
C ARG A 326 -4.27 5.25 5.49
N ALA A 327 -5.40 5.65 4.90
CA ALA A 327 -6.59 6.05 5.66
C ALA A 327 -7.12 4.91 6.55
N MET A 328 -7.16 3.68 6.03
CA MET A 328 -7.59 2.51 6.79
C MET A 328 -6.68 2.25 8.01
N ASN A 329 -5.37 2.42 7.87
CA ASN A 329 -4.41 2.27 8.99
C ASN A 329 -4.46 3.45 9.97
N THR A 330 -4.86 4.64 9.53
CA THR A 330 -5.06 5.82 10.39
C THR A 330 -6.27 5.67 11.33
N MET A 331 -7.23 4.78 11.04
CA MET A 331 -8.31 4.29 11.92
C MET A 331 -9.28 5.34 12.51
N ARG A 332 -9.07 6.64 12.30
CA ARG A 332 -9.90 7.75 12.80
C ARG A 332 -10.15 8.84 11.74
N VAL A 333 -10.16 8.46 10.46
CA VAL A 333 -10.52 9.33 9.32
C VAL A 333 -11.28 8.50 8.31
N VAL A 334 -12.40 9.00 7.78
CA VAL A 334 -13.24 8.24 6.85
C VAL A 334 -12.64 8.30 5.44
N PRO A 335 -12.33 7.16 4.79
CA PRO A 335 -11.80 7.14 3.44
C PRO A 335 -12.89 7.39 2.40
N VAL A 336 -12.65 8.39 1.54
CA VAL A 336 -13.44 8.65 0.34
C VAL A 336 -12.60 8.20 -0.85
N VAL A 337 -13.05 7.18 -1.59
CA VAL A 337 -12.30 6.57 -2.69
C VAL A 337 -12.78 7.11 -4.04
N ARG A 338 -11.91 7.02 -5.05
CA ARG A 338 -12.25 7.27 -6.46
C ARG A 338 -11.25 6.54 -7.36
N GLY A 339 -11.70 5.47 -7.99
CA GLY A 339 -10.91 4.56 -8.82
C GLY A 339 -11.79 3.84 -9.84
N GLY A 340 -11.30 2.76 -10.44
CA GLY A 340 -12.10 1.87 -11.29
C GLY A 340 -12.42 0.52 -10.63
N ALA A 341 -12.18 0.43 -9.31
CA ALA A 341 -12.35 -0.79 -8.54
C ALA A 341 -13.78 -0.91 -8.00
N ASP A 342 -14.32 -2.12 -7.98
CA ASP A 342 -15.58 -2.42 -7.32
C ASP A 342 -15.36 -2.53 -5.81
N TYR A 343 -15.44 -1.39 -5.12
CA TYR A 343 -15.23 -1.32 -3.68
C TYR A 343 -16.26 -2.13 -2.88
N SER A 344 -17.47 -2.37 -3.43
CA SER A 344 -18.54 -3.11 -2.76
C SER A 344 -18.24 -4.60 -2.62
N ARG A 345 -17.55 -5.18 -3.62
CA ARG A 345 -17.02 -6.56 -3.60
C ARG A 345 -15.68 -6.69 -2.90
N LEU A 346 -14.82 -5.68 -3.02
CA LEU A 346 -13.43 -5.74 -2.54
C LEU A 346 -13.26 -5.36 -1.06
N PHE A 347 -14.17 -4.54 -0.50
CA PHE A 347 -14.07 -4.00 0.86
C PHE A 347 -15.34 -4.28 1.68
N PRO A 348 -15.26 -4.25 3.03
CA PRO A 348 -16.46 -4.40 3.85
C PRO A 348 -17.49 -3.30 3.58
N VAL A 349 -18.78 -3.64 3.65
CA VAL A 349 -19.89 -2.67 3.61
C VAL A 349 -19.66 -1.56 4.63
N ASN A 350 -19.93 -0.31 4.23
CA ASN A 350 -19.73 0.92 5.02
C ASN A 350 -18.30 1.10 5.56
N SER A 351 -17.27 0.66 4.81
CA SER A 351 -15.86 0.96 5.13
C SER A 351 -15.22 2.06 4.28
N VAL A 352 -15.85 2.43 3.15
CA VAL A 352 -15.43 3.53 2.27
C VAL A 352 -16.66 4.29 1.76
N ILE A 353 -16.46 5.54 1.35
CA ILE A 353 -17.42 6.30 0.56
C ILE A 353 -16.88 6.35 -0.86
N ASP A 354 -17.57 5.75 -1.83
CA ASP A 354 -17.13 5.73 -3.23
C ASP A 354 -17.68 6.93 -4.00
N ALA A 355 -16.79 7.79 -4.50
CA ALA A 355 -17.15 8.91 -5.35
C ALA A 355 -17.89 8.47 -6.63
N GLY A 356 -17.68 7.25 -7.12
CA GLY A 356 -18.37 6.68 -8.27
C GLY A 356 -19.87 6.39 -8.05
N GLN A 357 -20.37 6.50 -6.82
CA GLN A 357 -21.78 6.33 -6.47
C GLN A 357 -22.59 7.64 -6.53
N PHE A 358 -21.96 8.77 -6.85
CA PHE A 358 -22.57 10.09 -6.94
C PHE A 358 -22.51 10.58 -8.39
N PHE A 359 -23.54 11.27 -8.88
CA PHE A 359 -23.55 11.79 -10.26
C PHE A 359 -22.58 12.96 -10.45
N SER A 360 -22.14 13.61 -9.37
CA SER A 360 -21.20 14.73 -9.45
C SER A 360 -20.43 14.99 -8.16
N ALA A 361 -19.35 15.76 -8.26
CA ALA A 361 -18.63 16.28 -7.11
C ALA A 361 -19.46 17.21 -6.20
N TYR A 362 -20.60 17.75 -6.67
CA TYR A 362 -21.54 18.49 -5.83
C TYR A 362 -22.29 17.57 -4.87
N GLU A 363 -22.84 16.46 -5.38
CA GLU A 363 -23.56 15.48 -4.56
C GLU A 363 -22.63 14.81 -3.54
N LEU A 364 -21.41 14.47 -3.95
CA LEU A 364 -20.39 13.96 -3.02
C LEU A 364 -20.07 14.99 -1.93
N ALA A 365 -19.88 16.27 -2.27
CA ALA A 365 -19.66 17.31 -1.25
C ALA A 365 -20.86 17.47 -0.31
N HIS A 366 -22.09 17.45 -0.84
CA HIS A 366 -23.30 17.58 -0.03
C HIS A 366 -23.44 16.40 0.96
N HIS A 367 -23.21 15.17 0.50
CA HIS A 367 -23.17 13.98 1.36
C HIS A 367 -22.07 14.07 2.42
N LEU A 368 -20.84 14.45 2.05
CA LEU A 368 -19.73 14.59 2.99
C LEU A 368 -19.93 15.74 4.00
N ASN A 369 -20.64 16.81 3.61
CA ASN A 369 -21.03 17.89 4.53
C ASN A 369 -22.08 17.39 5.53
N SER A 370 -23.13 16.71 5.08
CA SER A 370 -24.14 16.11 5.98
C SER A 370 -23.51 15.09 6.95
N LEU A 371 -22.62 14.23 6.46
CA LEU A 371 -21.86 13.27 7.27
C LEU A 371 -20.78 13.92 8.17
N ALA A 372 -20.45 15.19 7.95
CA ALA A 372 -19.61 15.95 8.88
C ALA A 372 -20.38 16.50 10.07
N GLU A 373 -21.71 16.57 9.99
CA GLU A 373 -22.61 17.06 11.05
C GLU A 373 -23.23 15.90 11.85
N ASP A 374 -23.46 14.74 11.22
CA ASP A 374 -23.94 13.52 11.89
C ASP A 374 -22.78 12.71 12.54
N GLU A 375 -22.64 12.83 13.86
CA GLU A 375 -21.69 12.04 14.66
C GLU A 375 -21.97 10.53 14.58
N ASP A 376 -23.23 10.15 14.50
CA ASP A 376 -23.72 8.79 14.61
C ASP A 376 -23.43 8.00 13.31
N GLU A 377 -23.69 8.58 12.14
CA GLU A 377 -23.26 8.02 10.86
C GLU A 377 -21.72 8.06 10.70
N TRP A 378 -21.05 9.14 11.12
CA TRP A 378 -19.59 9.20 11.01
C TRP A 378 -18.90 8.11 11.85
N VAL A 379 -19.44 7.78 13.03
CA VAL A 379 -18.97 6.65 13.85
C VAL A 379 -19.34 5.30 13.22
N ARG A 380 -20.50 5.17 12.57
CA ARG A 380 -20.90 3.93 11.85
C ARG A 380 -19.91 3.53 10.76
N MET A 381 -19.27 4.49 10.08
CA MET A 381 -18.23 4.25 9.05
C MET A 381 -16.97 3.53 9.55
N PHE A 382 -16.82 3.27 10.85
CA PHE A 382 -15.71 2.49 11.42
C PHE A 382 -16.12 1.11 11.94
N GLN A 383 -17.41 0.77 11.99
CA GLN A 383 -17.86 -0.51 12.59
C GLN A 383 -17.36 -1.76 11.86
N TRP A 384 -16.93 -1.65 10.60
CA TRP A 384 -16.24 -2.71 9.88
C TRP A 384 -14.97 -3.19 10.60
N THR A 385 -14.25 -2.31 11.33
CA THR A 385 -13.02 -2.66 12.05
C THR A 385 -13.27 -3.67 13.17
N TRP A 386 -14.51 -3.86 13.60
CA TRP A 386 -14.86 -4.86 14.62
C TRP A 386 -14.60 -6.28 14.15
N ASN A 387 -14.85 -6.56 12.86
CA ASN A 387 -14.79 -7.89 12.28
C ASN A 387 -13.61 -8.08 11.30
N TRP A 388 -13.04 -6.99 10.80
CA TRP A 388 -12.02 -7.00 9.76
C TRP A 388 -10.75 -6.25 10.18
N LYS A 389 -9.63 -6.61 9.59
CA LYS A 389 -8.36 -5.88 9.59
C LYS A 389 -7.93 -5.67 8.13
N MET A 390 -7.10 -4.67 7.87
CA MET A 390 -6.44 -4.54 6.57
C MET A 390 -5.10 -5.28 6.58
N VAL A 391 -4.77 -5.87 5.43
CA VAL A 391 -3.47 -6.50 5.16
C VAL A 391 -2.82 -5.72 4.02
N GLY A 392 -1.63 -5.18 4.27
CA GLY A 392 -0.86 -4.45 3.28
C GLY A 392 -0.17 -5.35 2.25
N SER A 393 0.46 -4.74 1.24
CA SER A 393 1.23 -5.48 0.22
C SER A 393 2.28 -6.41 0.82
N GLN A 394 2.28 -7.64 0.34
CA GLN A 394 3.37 -8.61 0.47
C GLN A 394 3.50 -9.33 -0.87
N LEU A 395 4.72 -9.67 -1.28
CA LEU A 395 4.91 -10.55 -2.44
C LEU A 395 4.43 -11.97 -2.05
N PRO A 396 3.59 -12.65 -2.86
CA PRO A 396 3.02 -13.96 -2.54
C PRO A 396 4.02 -15.13 -2.70
N LEU A 397 5.27 -14.93 -2.29
CA LEU A 397 6.43 -15.78 -2.60
C LEU A 397 6.26 -17.24 -2.16
N CYS A 398 5.68 -17.50 -0.97
CA CYS A 398 5.39 -18.87 -0.54
C CYS A 398 4.35 -19.54 -1.46
N GLN A 399 3.29 -18.83 -1.84
CA GLN A 399 2.25 -19.36 -2.73
C GLN A 399 2.80 -19.62 -4.14
N TYR A 400 3.69 -18.73 -4.61
CA TYR A 400 4.40 -18.86 -5.87
C TYR A 400 5.38 -20.04 -5.85
N CYS A 401 6.14 -20.22 -4.77
CA CYS A 401 6.99 -21.39 -4.58
C CYS A 401 6.17 -22.69 -4.56
N TYR A 402 5.06 -22.72 -3.79
CA TYR A 402 4.14 -23.87 -3.78
C TYR A 402 3.55 -24.18 -5.17
N HIS A 403 3.31 -23.17 -6.02
CA HIS A 403 2.84 -23.41 -7.40
C HIS A 403 3.86 -24.25 -8.18
N LEU A 404 5.15 -23.92 -8.11
CA LEU A 404 6.21 -24.52 -8.93
C LEU A 404 6.53 -25.98 -8.57
N TYR A 405 6.03 -26.47 -7.43
CA TYR A 405 6.08 -27.88 -7.02
C TYR A 405 4.86 -28.71 -7.47
N LYS A 406 3.77 -28.08 -7.97
CA LYS A 406 2.59 -28.83 -8.48
C LYS A 406 2.83 -29.35 -9.90
N ARG A 407 3.15 -30.65 -10.01
CA ARG A 407 3.56 -31.31 -11.27
C ARG A 407 2.49 -31.31 -12.38
N ASN A 408 1.22 -31.51 -12.06
CA ASN A 408 0.13 -31.55 -13.06
C ASN A 408 -0.70 -30.26 -12.98
N ARG A 409 -0.69 -29.46 -14.06
CA ARG A 409 -1.54 -28.28 -14.24
C ARG A 409 -2.02 -28.18 -15.70
N PRO A 410 -3.33 -28.13 -15.99
CA PRO A 410 -3.80 -27.51 -17.21
C PRO A 410 -3.53 -26.00 -17.08
N GLY A 411 -2.40 -25.54 -17.61
CA GLY A 411 -2.01 -24.14 -17.51
C GLY A 411 -2.90 -23.26 -18.36
N HIS A 412 -3.52 -22.23 -17.77
CA HIS A 412 -3.94 -21.08 -18.57
C HIS A 412 -2.71 -20.49 -19.26
N VAL A 413 -2.92 -19.93 -20.45
CA VAL A 413 -1.91 -19.21 -21.21
C VAL A 413 -2.58 -17.94 -21.73
N HIS A 414 -2.01 -16.79 -21.38
CA HIS A 414 -2.47 -15.54 -21.94
C HIS A 414 -1.99 -15.47 -23.39
N ALA A 415 -2.92 -15.46 -24.35
CA ALA A 415 -2.61 -15.44 -25.79
C ALA A 415 -1.80 -14.19 -26.14
N ASN A 416 -2.28 -13.03 -25.69
CA ASN A 416 -1.51 -11.80 -25.51
C ASN A 416 -1.71 -11.32 -24.07
N ILE A 417 -0.62 -11.11 -23.32
CA ILE A 417 -0.67 -10.64 -21.94
C ILE A 417 -0.92 -9.13 -21.85
N HIS A 418 -0.45 -8.36 -22.84
CA HIS A 418 -0.63 -6.92 -22.90
C HIS A 418 -2.10 -6.57 -23.18
N ASP A 419 -2.79 -7.30 -24.06
CA ASP A 419 -4.23 -7.16 -24.26
C ASP A 419 -5.02 -7.49 -22.97
N TRP A 420 -4.72 -8.61 -22.30
CA TRP A 420 -5.36 -8.96 -21.02
C TRP A 420 -5.15 -7.87 -19.95
N TRP A 421 -3.96 -7.28 -19.91
CA TRP A 421 -3.60 -6.25 -18.94
C TRP A 421 -4.27 -4.90 -19.21
N THR A 422 -4.36 -4.49 -20.48
CA THR A 422 -4.72 -3.11 -20.87
C THR A 422 -6.13 -2.98 -21.47
N SER A 423 -6.63 -3.96 -22.21
CA SER A 423 -7.88 -3.86 -22.97
C SER A 423 -9.09 -3.82 -22.04
N GLY A 424 -9.88 -2.74 -22.12
CA GLY A 424 -11.02 -2.49 -21.23
C GLY A 424 -10.68 -2.32 -19.75
N ALA A 425 -9.40 -2.34 -19.36
CA ALA A 425 -8.98 -2.40 -17.97
C ALA A 425 -9.06 -1.04 -17.23
N CYS A 426 -9.18 0.08 -17.96
CA CYS A 426 -9.21 1.43 -17.42
C CYS A 426 -10.30 2.29 -18.08
N ASN A 427 -11.08 2.97 -17.24
CA ASN A 427 -12.20 3.81 -17.65
C ASN A 427 -11.79 5.28 -17.76
N LYS A 428 -12.38 6.00 -18.73
CA LYS A 428 -12.32 7.47 -18.76
C LYS A 428 -13.27 8.04 -17.70
N PRO A 429 -12.88 9.12 -16.99
CA PRO A 429 -13.76 9.80 -16.04
C PRO A 429 -14.95 10.46 -16.76
N ILE A 430 -16.15 10.28 -16.21
CA ILE A 430 -17.44 10.77 -16.74
C ILE A 430 -18.16 11.72 -15.74
N ASP A 431 -17.44 12.13 -14.70
CA ASP A 431 -17.92 12.69 -13.43
C ASP A 431 -17.34 14.10 -13.13
N LEU A 432 -16.99 14.86 -14.18
CA LEU A 432 -16.10 16.03 -14.15
C LEU A 432 -16.79 17.39 -14.33
#